data_AF-X1MP64-F1
#
_entry.id   AF-X1MP64-F1
#
_cell.length_a   1.000
_cell.length_b   1.000
_cell.length_c   1.000
_cell.angle_alpha   90.00
_cell.angle_beta   90.00
_cell.angle_gamma   90.00
#
_symmetry.space_group_name_H-M   'P 1'
#
loop_
_entity.id
_entity.type
_entity.pdbx_description
1 polymer ?
#
loop_
_entity_poly.entity_id
_entity_poly.type
_entity_poly.pdbx_seq_one_letter_code
_entity_poly.pdbx_strand_id
1 'polypeptide(L)'
;MLEFRPEFALGEIPYDRFFDQVRSTQLLILDDLGAQTSTPWAKEKMDQLLNHRFSHELPTVITTSTQPEQLEERLRTRLTDPRLCQVYPIEEEQANIMDYSWGPGLELQKKMTFASFDWERVNLPSEQRDNLERVYRLALDFAKSPDGWLVLQGVTGCGKTHLAAAIVNYHYQAGKPALFVVVPEFLDHLRSTFSPESKVSYDQLFEKVKTTTLLVLDDFGEQATTPWAQEKMYQVINYRYNARLATVITTRCSLDEIE
;
A
#
# COMPACT_ATOMS: atom_id res chain seq x y z
N MET A 1 -8.31 10.77 -17.93
CA MET A 1 -9.00 10.80 -19.24
C MET A 1 -9.84 12.06 -19.31
N LEU A 2 -9.27 13.16 -19.79
CA LEU A 2 -10.06 14.33 -20.17
C LEU A 2 -10.46 14.15 -21.64
N GLU A 3 -11.69 13.67 -21.86
CA GLU A 3 -12.34 13.83 -23.16
C GLU A 3 -12.64 15.32 -23.36
N PHE A 4 -11.76 16.04 -24.04
CA PHE A 4 -12.10 17.34 -24.60
C PHE A 4 -12.88 17.12 -25.89
N ARG A 5 -14.21 17.01 -25.76
CA ARG A 5 -15.13 17.20 -26.88
C ARG A 5 -15.27 18.70 -27.14
N PRO A 6 -15.05 19.20 -28.37
CA PRO A 6 -15.08 20.63 -28.66
C PRO A 6 -16.50 21.04 -29.02
N GLU A 7 -17.36 21.23 -28.03
CA GLU A 7 -18.63 21.94 -28.25
C GLU A 7 -18.96 22.80 -27.03
N PHE A 8 -18.34 23.98 -26.90
CA PHE A 8 -18.98 25.13 -26.24
C PHE A 8 -18.44 26.43 -26.83
N ALA A 9 -19.36 27.18 -27.43
CA ALA A 9 -19.14 28.47 -28.06
C ALA A 9 -18.96 29.58 -27.01
N LEU A 10 -17.72 30.09 -26.88
CA LEU A 10 -17.37 31.40 -26.33
C LEU A 10 -16.14 31.88 -27.11
N GLY A 11 -16.36 32.75 -28.11
CA GLY A 11 -15.34 33.50 -28.86
C GLY A 11 -14.01 32.79 -29.15
N GLU A 12 -13.90 32.14 -30.32
CA GLU A 12 -12.70 31.42 -30.77
C GLU A 12 -11.43 32.29 -30.74
N ILE A 13 -10.71 32.25 -29.63
CA ILE A 13 -9.30 32.64 -29.61
C ILE A 13 -8.56 31.51 -30.32
N PRO A 14 -7.81 31.78 -31.41
CA PRO A 14 -6.98 30.76 -32.06
C PRO A 14 -6.07 30.10 -31.02
N TYR A 15 -5.87 28.78 -31.14
CA TYR A 15 -5.05 28.02 -30.18
C TYR A 15 -3.72 28.71 -29.86
N ASP A 16 -3.07 29.27 -30.87
CA ASP A 16 -1.79 29.99 -30.71
C ASP A 16 -1.92 31.21 -29.80
N ARG A 17 -2.99 31.99 -29.92
CA ARG A 17 -3.23 33.14 -29.04
C ARG A 17 -3.53 32.72 -27.61
N PHE A 18 -4.29 31.63 -27.44
CA PHE A 18 -4.57 31.09 -26.11
C PHE A 18 -3.29 30.55 -25.48
N PHE A 19 -2.48 29.82 -26.23
CA PHE A 19 -1.20 29.29 -25.79
C PHE A 19 -0.23 30.43 -25.42
N ASP A 20 -0.15 31.50 -26.21
CA ASP A 20 0.65 32.68 -25.89
C ASP A 20 0.16 33.39 -24.62
N GLN A 21 -1.16 33.47 -24.40
CA GLN A 21 -1.73 34.05 -23.19
C GLN A 21 -1.38 33.21 -21.95
N VAL A 22 -1.50 31.88 -22.04
CA VAL A 22 -1.10 30.95 -20.96
C VAL A 22 0.41 31.03 -20.71
N ARG A 23 1.21 31.17 -21.75
CA ARG A 23 2.67 31.23 -21.67
C ARG A 23 3.18 32.53 -21.03
N SER A 24 2.49 33.64 -21.24
CA SER A 24 2.88 34.98 -20.78
C SER A 24 2.11 35.49 -19.56
N THR A 25 1.17 34.70 -19.02
CA THR A 25 0.42 35.09 -17.82
C THR A 25 1.33 35.36 -16.61
N GLN A 26 0.91 36.26 -15.73
CA GLN A 26 1.68 36.70 -14.56
C GLN A 26 1.90 35.58 -13.54
N LEU A 27 0.93 34.69 -13.38
CA LEU A 27 1.01 33.49 -12.54
C LEU A 27 0.34 32.34 -13.27
N LEU A 28 1.05 31.22 -13.37
CA LEU A 28 0.53 29.98 -13.92
C LEU A 28 0.54 28.90 -12.83
N ILE A 29 -0.58 28.22 -12.64
CA ILE A 29 -0.68 27.03 -11.79
C ILE A 29 -0.93 25.85 -12.72
N LEU A 30 -0.04 24.86 -12.65
CA LEU A 30 -0.14 23.60 -13.35
C LEU A 30 -0.41 22.50 -12.33
N ASP A 31 -1.58 21.89 -12.45
CA ASP A 31 -2.00 20.81 -11.56
C ASP A 31 -1.69 19.43 -12.19
N ASP A 32 -1.31 18.45 -11.38
CA ASP A 32 -1.08 17.04 -11.75
C ASP A 32 -0.10 16.79 -12.91
N LEU A 33 1.09 17.39 -12.83
CA LEU A 33 2.14 17.16 -13.80
C LEU A 33 2.69 15.72 -13.66
N GLY A 34 2.47 14.89 -14.68
CA GLY A 34 2.98 13.50 -14.76
C GLY A 34 1.94 12.40 -14.56
N ALA A 35 0.69 12.71 -14.19
CA ALA A 35 -0.32 11.71 -13.84
C ALA A 35 -1.03 11.01 -15.02
N GLN A 36 -0.77 11.39 -16.29
CA GLN A 36 -1.43 10.79 -17.45
C GLN A 36 -0.50 10.59 -18.65
N THR A 37 -0.76 9.53 -19.43
CA THR A 37 -0.19 9.27 -20.75
C THR A 37 -0.50 10.44 -21.68
N SER A 38 0.41 11.40 -21.70
CA SER A 38 0.30 12.60 -22.52
C SER A 38 0.74 12.27 -23.94
N THR A 39 -0.03 12.69 -24.95
CA THR A 39 0.36 12.54 -26.36
C THR A 39 1.71 13.24 -26.61
N PRO A 40 2.52 12.81 -27.60
CA PRO A 40 3.79 13.47 -27.92
C PRO A 40 3.64 14.98 -28.14
N TRP A 41 2.55 15.40 -28.78
CA TRP A 41 2.23 16.82 -28.98
C TRP A 41 1.96 17.56 -27.66
N ALA A 42 1.22 16.96 -26.73
CA ALA A 42 0.96 17.58 -25.43
C ALA A 42 2.24 17.74 -24.59
N LYS A 43 3.12 16.73 -24.64
CA LYS A 43 4.46 16.81 -24.03
C LYS A 43 5.29 17.96 -24.63
N GLU A 44 5.32 18.06 -25.95
CA GLU A 44 6.05 19.13 -26.64
C GLU A 44 5.53 20.52 -26.26
N LYS A 45 4.20 20.69 -26.15
CA LYS A 45 3.60 21.96 -25.74
C LYS A 45 3.85 22.28 -24.26
N MET A 46 3.80 21.28 -23.39
CA MET A 46 4.18 21.45 -21.98
C MET A 46 5.65 21.88 -21.85
N ASP A 47 6.54 21.25 -22.62
CA ASP A 47 7.95 21.62 -22.68
C ASP A 47 8.10 23.06 -23.16
N GLN A 48 7.46 23.47 -24.25
CA GLN A 48 7.52 24.84 -24.77
C GLN A 48 7.04 25.87 -23.72
N LEU A 49 5.99 25.54 -22.98
CA LEU A 49 5.42 26.38 -21.94
C LEU A 49 6.39 26.56 -20.76
N LEU A 50 6.88 25.45 -20.21
CA LEU A 50 7.80 25.46 -19.07
C LEU A 50 9.15 26.07 -19.44
N ASN A 51 9.65 25.80 -20.66
CA ASN A 51 10.84 26.44 -21.23
C ASN A 51 10.74 27.96 -21.16
N HIS A 52 9.68 28.50 -21.76
CA HIS A 52 9.52 29.94 -21.86
C HIS A 52 9.42 30.58 -20.49
N ARG A 53 8.62 30.01 -19.59
CA ARG A 53 8.42 30.57 -18.25
C ARG A 53 9.69 30.51 -17.42
N PHE A 54 10.45 29.42 -17.51
CA PHE A 54 11.76 29.30 -16.87
C PHE A 54 12.74 30.35 -17.38
N SER A 55 12.88 30.51 -18.71
CA SER A 55 13.80 31.48 -19.31
C SER A 55 13.45 32.94 -19.04
N HIS A 56 12.19 33.24 -18.73
CA HIS A 56 11.71 34.59 -18.41
C HIS A 56 11.44 34.78 -16.91
N GLU A 57 11.84 33.82 -16.06
CA GLU A 57 11.66 33.85 -14.60
C GLU A 57 10.20 34.13 -14.16
N LEU A 58 9.24 33.61 -14.94
CA LEU A 58 7.82 33.87 -14.69
C LEU A 58 7.28 32.96 -13.57
N PRO A 59 6.55 33.52 -12.58
CA PRO A 59 6.00 32.76 -11.45
C PRO A 59 5.15 31.57 -11.91
N THR A 60 5.53 30.37 -11.49
CA THR A 60 4.85 29.14 -11.88
C THR A 60 4.77 28.20 -10.69
N VAL A 61 3.56 27.74 -10.37
CA VAL A 61 3.31 26.72 -9.35
C VAL A 61 3.00 25.41 -10.07
N ILE A 62 3.63 24.31 -9.66
CA ILE A 62 3.47 23.00 -10.27
C ILE A 62 3.19 22.00 -9.14
N THR A 63 2.10 21.25 -9.26
CA THR A 63 1.87 20.05 -8.44
C THR A 63 2.23 18.83 -9.28
N THR A 64 2.84 17.83 -8.65
CA THR A 64 3.24 16.57 -9.31
C THR A 64 3.02 15.43 -8.34
N SER A 65 2.46 14.33 -8.84
CA SER A 65 2.34 13.07 -8.11
C SER A 65 3.59 12.19 -8.23
N THR A 66 4.57 12.61 -9.02
CA THR A 66 5.83 11.88 -9.28
C THR A 66 7.01 12.59 -8.62
N GLN A 67 7.96 11.80 -8.12
CA GLN A 67 9.17 12.34 -7.50
C GLN A 67 10.04 13.06 -8.55
N PRO A 68 10.72 14.16 -8.19
CA PRO A 68 11.56 14.93 -9.11
C PRO A 68 12.62 14.10 -9.86
N GLU A 69 13.12 13.03 -9.25
CA GLU A 69 14.12 12.12 -9.80
C GLU A 69 13.59 11.27 -10.96
N GLN A 70 12.28 11.04 -11.00
CA GLN A 70 11.59 10.24 -12.02
C GLN A 70 11.13 11.09 -13.23
N LEU A 71 11.26 12.41 -13.15
CA LEU A 71 10.92 13.31 -14.24
C LEU A 71 11.93 13.21 -15.39
N GLU A 72 11.47 13.54 -16.59
CA GLU A 72 12.34 13.61 -17.77
C GLU A 72 13.51 14.57 -17.52
N GLU A 73 14.70 14.24 -18.02
CA GLU A 73 15.96 14.91 -17.70
C GLU A 73 15.92 16.45 -17.88
N ARG A 74 15.19 16.91 -18.90
CA ARG A 74 14.99 18.34 -19.19
C ARG A 74 14.15 19.07 -18.15
N LEU A 75 13.10 18.43 -17.64
CA LEU A 75 12.24 18.99 -16.58
C LEU A 75 12.96 18.94 -15.25
N ARG A 76 13.63 17.82 -14.96
CA ARG A 76 14.45 17.64 -13.77
C ARG A 76 15.45 18.78 -13.62
N THR A 77 16.29 19.02 -14.64
CA THR A 77 17.34 20.06 -14.60
C THR A 77 16.80 21.45 -14.23
N ARG A 78 15.58 21.78 -14.66
CA ARG A 78 14.95 23.07 -14.36
C ARG A 78 14.32 23.12 -12.99
N LEU A 79 13.55 22.10 -12.64
CA LEU A 79 12.86 22.02 -11.35
C LEU A 79 13.85 21.88 -10.19
N THR A 80 15.05 21.36 -10.46
CA THR A 80 16.13 21.30 -9.49
C THR A 80 17.03 22.54 -9.46
N ASP A 81 16.81 23.56 -10.29
CA ASP A 81 17.63 24.80 -10.24
C ASP A 81 17.27 25.61 -8.99
N PRO A 82 18.14 25.64 -7.97
CA PRO A 82 17.83 26.26 -6.68
C PRO A 82 17.69 27.79 -6.75
N ARG A 83 18.07 28.41 -7.88
CA ARG A 83 17.95 29.87 -8.07
C ARG A 83 16.53 30.29 -8.41
N LEU A 84 15.77 29.42 -9.08
CA LEU A 84 14.44 29.73 -9.62
C LEU A 84 13.34 28.81 -9.10
N CYS A 85 13.69 27.61 -8.64
CA CYS A 85 12.74 26.61 -8.18
C CYS A 85 12.92 26.30 -6.70
N GLN A 86 11.80 26.31 -5.97
CA GLN A 86 11.71 25.78 -4.62
C GLN A 86 10.79 24.56 -4.67
N VAL A 87 11.35 23.38 -4.42
CA VAL A 87 10.59 22.14 -4.39
C VAL A 87 10.24 21.84 -2.94
N TYR A 88 8.95 21.92 -2.63
CA TYR A 88 8.43 21.49 -1.35
C TYR A 88 7.77 20.12 -1.53
N PRO A 89 8.38 19.04 -1.04
CA PRO A 89 7.69 17.77 -0.99
C PRO A 89 6.49 17.94 -0.05
N ILE A 90 5.29 17.92 -0.62
CA ILE A 90 4.07 17.71 0.16
C ILE A 90 4.00 16.21 0.35
N GLU A 91 4.76 15.72 1.33
CA GLU A 91 4.49 14.44 1.92
C GLU A 91 3.15 14.61 2.64
N GLU A 92 2.04 14.31 1.95
CA GLU A 92 1.04 13.58 2.68
C GLU A 92 1.79 12.32 3.14
N GLU A 93 2.12 12.25 4.43
CA GLU A 93 1.96 11.00 5.14
C GLU A 93 0.51 10.58 4.88
N GLN A 94 0.25 10.01 3.70
CA GLN A 94 -0.69 8.94 3.56
C GLN A 94 -0.08 7.83 4.41
N ALA A 95 -0.19 7.99 5.73
CA ALA A 95 -0.37 6.89 6.64
C ALA A 95 -1.44 6.06 5.94
N ASN A 96 -0.97 5.09 5.16
CA ASN A 96 -1.74 4.36 4.16
C ASN A 96 -3.06 4.05 4.84
N ILE A 97 -4.20 4.54 4.36
CA ILE A 97 -5.47 4.31 5.07
C ILE A 97 -5.69 2.80 5.28
N MET A 98 -5.05 1.98 4.43
CA MET A 98 -4.93 0.51 4.54
C MET A 98 -4.13 -0.04 5.74
N ASP A 99 -3.27 0.75 6.41
CA ASP A 99 -2.50 0.34 7.59
C ASP A 99 -3.33 0.45 8.87
N TYR A 100 -4.44 1.17 8.83
CA TYR A 100 -5.32 1.43 9.98
C TYR A 100 -6.74 0.92 9.75
N SER A 101 -6.99 0.29 8.60
CA SER A 101 -8.31 -0.18 8.23
C SER A 101 -8.27 -1.46 7.39
N TRP A 102 -9.39 -2.16 7.38
CA TRP A 102 -9.57 -3.34 6.55
C TRP A 102 -9.75 -2.95 5.09
N GLY A 103 -9.03 -3.64 4.21
CA GLY A 103 -9.23 -3.52 2.77
C GLY A 103 -10.57 -4.14 2.33
N PRO A 104 -11.02 -3.83 1.10
CA PRO A 104 -12.20 -4.46 0.52
C PRO A 104 -12.02 -5.99 0.49
N GLY A 105 -13.08 -6.73 0.84
CA GLY A 105 -13.07 -8.20 0.89
C GLY A 105 -12.86 -8.81 2.28
N LEU A 106 -12.47 -8.02 3.30
CA LEU A 106 -12.22 -8.48 4.66
C LEU A 106 -13.34 -8.11 5.67
N GLU A 107 -14.59 -8.00 5.19
CA GLU A 107 -15.75 -7.61 6.01
C GLU A 107 -16.04 -8.60 7.16
N LEU A 108 -15.65 -9.87 7.00
CA LEU A 108 -15.78 -10.86 8.05
C LEU A 108 -14.74 -10.63 9.16
N GLN A 109 -13.47 -10.46 8.79
CA GLN A 109 -12.36 -10.23 9.71
C GLN A 109 -12.54 -8.93 10.50
N LYS A 110 -13.14 -7.91 9.88
CA LYS A 110 -13.53 -6.66 10.55
C LYS A 110 -14.46 -6.87 11.76
N LYS A 111 -15.24 -7.95 11.79
CA LYS A 111 -16.14 -8.29 12.92
C LYS A 111 -15.52 -9.28 13.91
N MET A 112 -14.37 -9.87 13.58
CA MET A 112 -13.65 -10.83 14.42
C MET A 112 -12.83 -10.09 15.49
N THR A 113 -13.41 -9.87 16.65
CA THR A 113 -12.78 -9.17 17.78
C THR A 113 -12.58 -10.14 18.94
N PHE A 114 -11.76 -9.76 19.92
CA PHE A 114 -11.62 -10.53 21.16
C PHE A 114 -12.93 -10.66 21.93
N ALA A 115 -13.85 -9.70 21.79
CA ALA A 115 -15.17 -9.72 22.43
C ALA A 115 -16.16 -10.65 21.71
N SER A 116 -16.02 -10.82 20.39
CA SER A 116 -16.87 -11.74 19.61
C SER A 116 -16.31 -13.16 19.53
N PHE A 117 -15.16 -13.43 20.16
CA PHE A 117 -14.56 -14.76 20.21
C PHE A 117 -15.17 -15.59 21.34
N ASP A 118 -15.94 -16.61 20.97
CA ASP A 118 -16.44 -17.61 21.91
C ASP A 118 -15.33 -18.62 22.22
N TRP A 119 -14.61 -18.38 23.32
CA TRP A 119 -13.65 -19.33 23.89
C TRP A 119 -14.31 -20.35 24.83
N GLU A 120 -15.57 -20.13 25.24
CA GLU A 120 -16.31 -20.98 26.18
C GLU A 120 -17.10 -22.11 25.49
N ARG A 121 -16.87 -22.36 24.19
CA ARG A 121 -17.58 -23.33 23.35
C ARG A 121 -18.05 -24.55 24.13
N VAL A 122 -19.33 -24.57 24.48
CA VAL A 122 -19.95 -25.54 25.41
C VAL A 122 -19.89 -26.98 24.89
N ASN A 123 -19.54 -27.18 23.62
CA ASN A 123 -19.45 -28.49 22.96
C ASN A 123 -18.02 -29.07 22.92
N LEU A 124 -17.00 -28.40 23.47
CA LEU A 124 -15.64 -28.93 23.49
C LEU A 124 -15.33 -29.72 24.77
N PRO A 125 -14.47 -30.77 24.72
CA PRO A 125 -13.88 -31.39 25.91
C PRO A 125 -13.15 -30.37 26.79
N SER A 126 -13.06 -30.61 28.10
CA SER A 126 -12.44 -29.69 29.07
C SER A 126 -11.01 -29.29 28.70
N GLU A 127 -10.19 -30.25 28.30
CA GLU A 127 -8.79 -30.02 27.90
C GLU A 127 -8.66 -29.07 26.68
N GLN A 128 -9.59 -29.17 25.73
CA GLN A 128 -9.61 -28.31 24.56
C GLN A 128 -10.06 -26.88 24.91
N ARG A 129 -10.95 -26.72 25.90
CA ARG A 129 -11.36 -25.40 26.41
C ARG A 129 -10.22 -24.72 27.16
N ASP A 130 -9.53 -25.44 28.04
CA ASP A 130 -8.39 -24.90 28.79
C ASP A 130 -7.28 -24.43 27.84
N ASN A 131 -7.01 -25.20 26.79
CA ASN A 131 -6.07 -24.80 25.74
C ASN A 131 -6.57 -23.55 24.99
N LEU A 132 -7.84 -23.50 24.62
CA LEU A 132 -8.41 -22.36 23.88
C LEU A 132 -8.38 -21.06 24.70
N GLU A 133 -8.68 -21.14 25.99
CA GLU A 133 -8.55 -20.02 26.94
C GLU A 133 -7.10 -19.54 27.03
N ARG A 134 -6.15 -20.48 27.15
CA ARG A 134 -4.71 -20.16 27.17
C ARG A 134 -4.28 -19.45 25.88
N VAL A 135 -4.66 -19.98 24.73
CA VAL A 135 -4.34 -19.38 23.41
C VAL A 135 -4.98 -18.01 23.27
N TYR A 136 -6.23 -17.84 23.71
CA TYR A 136 -6.90 -16.53 23.74
C TYR A 136 -6.12 -15.51 24.56
N ARG A 137 -5.68 -15.87 25.78
CA ARG A 137 -4.89 -14.98 26.64
C ARG A 137 -3.55 -14.60 25.99
N LEU A 138 -2.85 -15.58 25.41
CA LEU A 138 -1.59 -15.33 24.68
C LEU A 138 -1.77 -14.37 23.51
N ALA A 139 -2.83 -14.56 22.71
CA ALA A 139 -3.15 -13.66 21.60
C ALA A 139 -3.50 -12.24 22.09
N LEU A 140 -4.25 -12.13 23.20
CA LEU A 140 -4.60 -10.83 23.78
C LEU A 140 -3.37 -10.10 24.35
N ASP A 141 -2.47 -10.82 25.02
CA ASP A 141 -1.25 -10.23 25.56
C ASP A 141 -0.29 -9.83 24.43
N PHE A 142 -0.19 -10.64 23.37
CA PHE A 142 0.52 -10.27 22.15
C PHE A 142 -0.09 -9.01 21.50
N ALA A 143 -1.42 -8.87 21.45
CA ALA A 143 -2.05 -7.66 20.90
C ALA A 143 -1.75 -6.38 21.71
N LYS A 144 -1.59 -6.50 23.04
CA LYS A 144 -1.25 -5.35 23.90
C LYS A 144 0.20 -4.91 23.72
N SER A 145 1.10 -5.89 23.63
CA SER A 145 2.55 -5.70 23.55
C SER A 145 3.13 -6.68 22.53
N PRO A 146 3.01 -6.39 21.23
CA PRO A 146 3.50 -7.28 20.18
C PRO A 146 5.02 -7.30 20.20
N ASP A 147 5.57 -8.46 20.56
CA ASP A 147 7.01 -8.72 20.57
C ASP A 147 7.26 -10.13 20.03
N GLY A 148 8.24 -10.25 19.15
CA GLY A 148 8.54 -11.50 18.48
C GLY A 148 7.38 -12.01 17.61
N TRP A 149 7.28 -13.34 17.52
CA TRP A 149 6.43 -14.02 16.54
C TRP A 149 5.44 -14.94 17.25
N LEU A 150 4.18 -14.90 16.83
CA LEU A 150 3.11 -15.74 17.33
C LEU A 150 2.62 -16.67 16.22
N VAL A 151 2.80 -17.99 16.40
CA VAL A 151 2.30 -18.99 15.46
C VAL A 151 1.07 -19.67 16.05
N LEU A 152 -0.07 -19.52 15.35
CA LEU A 152 -1.32 -20.19 15.67
C LEU A 152 -1.47 -21.40 14.74
N GLN A 153 -1.34 -22.59 15.30
CA GLN A 153 -1.40 -23.85 14.57
C GLN A 153 -2.65 -24.65 14.98
N GLY A 154 -3.25 -25.35 14.02
CA GLY A 154 -4.32 -26.31 14.30
C GLY A 154 -5.24 -26.54 13.11
N VAL A 155 -6.19 -27.45 13.26
CA VAL A 155 -7.15 -27.79 12.21
C VAL A 155 -8.09 -26.61 11.87
N THR A 156 -8.78 -26.72 10.74
CA THR A 156 -9.79 -25.73 10.32
C THR A 156 -10.90 -25.61 11.36
N GLY A 157 -11.38 -24.39 11.61
CA GLY A 157 -12.49 -24.14 12.55
C GLY A 157 -12.10 -23.94 14.03
N CYS A 158 -10.81 -24.03 14.38
CA CYS A 158 -10.32 -23.76 15.75
C CYS A 158 -10.23 -22.26 16.12
N GLY A 159 -10.57 -21.35 15.19
CA GLY A 159 -10.60 -19.91 15.47
C GLY A 159 -9.27 -19.16 15.30
N LYS A 160 -8.27 -19.78 14.66
CA LYS A 160 -6.94 -19.17 14.39
C LYS A 160 -7.05 -17.83 13.67
N THR A 161 -7.74 -17.82 12.53
CA THR A 161 -8.03 -16.61 11.74
C THR A 161 -8.79 -15.55 12.55
N HIS A 162 -9.71 -15.97 13.42
CA HIS A 162 -10.46 -15.03 14.27
C HIS A 162 -9.52 -14.37 15.28
N LEU A 163 -8.71 -15.13 16.00
CA LEU A 163 -7.75 -14.58 16.96
C LEU A 163 -6.73 -13.66 16.26
N ALA A 164 -6.24 -14.08 15.10
CA ALA A 164 -5.35 -13.30 14.27
C ALA A 164 -5.98 -11.97 13.82
N ALA A 165 -7.23 -11.99 13.35
CA ALA A 165 -7.98 -10.78 13.01
C ALA A 165 -8.31 -9.92 14.24
N ALA A 166 -8.54 -10.53 15.41
CA ALA A 166 -8.80 -9.83 16.66
C ALA A 166 -7.58 -9.01 17.12
N ILE A 167 -6.36 -9.54 16.92
CA ILE A 167 -5.11 -8.81 17.18
C ILE A 167 -5.04 -7.54 16.31
N VAL A 168 -5.33 -7.66 15.01
CA VAL A 168 -5.34 -6.51 14.08
C VAL A 168 -6.42 -5.50 14.44
N ASN A 169 -7.63 -5.97 14.75
CA ASN A 169 -8.72 -5.11 15.20
C ASN A 169 -8.38 -4.33 16.48
N TYR A 170 -7.69 -4.96 17.43
CA TYR A 170 -7.21 -4.29 18.63
C TYR A 170 -6.25 -3.13 18.30
N HIS A 171 -5.35 -3.34 17.34
CA HIS A 171 -4.45 -2.29 16.86
C HIS A 171 -5.18 -1.16 16.13
N TYR A 172 -6.09 -1.50 15.22
CA TYR A 172 -6.89 -0.51 14.49
C TYR A 172 -7.74 0.37 15.43
N GLN A 173 -8.34 -0.23 16.45
CA GLN A 173 -9.09 0.52 17.48
C GLN A 173 -8.19 1.44 18.30
N ALA A 174 -6.92 1.09 18.48
CA ALA A 174 -5.91 1.92 19.14
C ALA A 174 -5.23 2.93 18.20
N GLY A 175 -5.65 3.01 16.93
CA GLY A 175 -5.03 3.88 15.93
C GLY A 175 -3.57 3.51 15.65
N LYS A 176 -3.20 2.23 15.80
CA LYS A 176 -1.86 1.72 15.52
C LYS A 176 -1.85 0.96 14.19
N PRO A 177 -0.75 1.07 13.42
CA PRO A 177 -0.65 0.38 12.15
C PRO A 177 -0.57 -1.14 12.36
N ALA A 178 -1.28 -1.88 11.53
CA ALA A 178 -1.21 -3.33 11.43
C ALA A 178 -1.60 -3.76 10.01
N LEU A 179 -1.22 -4.96 9.59
CA LEU A 179 -1.61 -5.48 8.29
C LEU A 179 -2.06 -6.92 8.41
N PHE A 180 -3.21 -7.22 7.82
CA PHE A 180 -3.71 -8.58 7.68
C PHE A 180 -3.58 -9.04 6.23
N VAL A 181 -2.94 -10.18 6.02
CA VAL A 181 -2.69 -10.74 4.70
C VAL A 181 -3.17 -12.18 4.64
N VAL A 182 -4.09 -12.46 3.71
CA VAL A 182 -4.42 -13.82 3.30
C VAL A 182 -3.34 -14.26 2.31
N VAL A 183 -2.49 -15.19 2.71
CA VAL A 183 -1.29 -15.58 1.94
C VAL A 183 -1.61 -16.01 0.50
N PRO A 184 -2.61 -16.88 0.24
CA PRO A 184 -3.04 -17.21 -1.13
C PRO A 184 -3.32 -15.99 -2.01
N GLU A 185 -4.19 -15.10 -1.53
CA GLU A 185 -4.68 -13.94 -2.28
C GLU A 185 -3.55 -12.94 -2.53
N PHE A 186 -2.66 -12.78 -1.55
CA PHE A 186 -1.49 -11.93 -1.68
C PHE A 186 -0.53 -12.41 -2.77
N LEU A 187 -0.24 -13.71 -2.79
CA LEU A 187 0.62 -14.30 -3.81
C LEU A 187 -0.02 -14.21 -5.19
N ASP A 188 -1.33 -14.45 -5.31
CA ASP A 188 -2.05 -14.26 -6.57
C ASP A 188 -2.02 -12.81 -7.05
N HIS A 189 -2.21 -11.85 -6.15
CA HIS A 189 -2.15 -10.42 -6.47
C HIS A 189 -0.73 -9.98 -6.88
N LEU A 190 0.30 -10.46 -6.17
CA LEU A 190 1.69 -10.22 -6.55
C LEU A 190 1.99 -10.78 -7.95
N ARG A 191 1.45 -11.95 -8.29
CA ARG A 191 1.62 -12.59 -9.59
C ARG A 191 0.87 -11.86 -10.70
N SER A 192 -0.36 -11.37 -10.44
CA SER A 192 -1.15 -10.63 -11.43
C SER A 192 -0.58 -9.26 -11.75
N THR A 193 0.12 -8.65 -10.79
CA THR A 193 0.74 -7.31 -10.96
C THR A 193 2.07 -7.37 -11.71
N PHE A 194 2.52 -8.58 -12.09
CA PHE A 194 3.72 -8.84 -12.89
C PHE A 194 3.46 -8.57 -14.39
N SER A 195 2.96 -7.38 -14.73
CA SER A 195 2.88 -6.88 -16.11
C SER A 195 4.03 -5.90 -16.38
N PRO A 196 4.69 -5.97 -17.57
CA PRO A 196 5.80 -5.08 -17.93
C PRO A 196 5.46 -3.59 -17.83
N GLU A 197 4.19 -3.23 -17.97
CA GLU A 197 3.73 -1.83 -18.02
C GLU A 197 3.48 -1.14 -16.66
N SER A 198 3.50 -1.83 -15.51
CA SER A 198 3.22 -1.18 -14.20
C SER A 198 4.00 -1.77 -13.01
N LYS A 199 5.33 -1.63 -13.00
CA LYS A 199 6.20 -2.10 -11.90
C LYS A 199 5.96 -1.41 -10.54
N VAL A 200 5.40 -0.19 -10.54
CA VAL A 200 5.31 0.66 -9.34
C VAL A 200 4.37 0.10 -8.26
N SER A 201 3.27 -0.56 -8.64
CA SER A 201 2.28 -1.10 -7.68
C SER A 201 2.77 -2.36 -6.95
N TYR A 202 3.51 -3.22 -7.66
CA TYR A 202 4.05 -4.47 -7.13
C TYR A 202 5.04 -4.23 -5.99
N ASP A 203 6.04 -3.38 -6.23
CA ASP A 203 7.12 -3.14 -5.27
C ASP A 203 6.59 -2.50 -3.98
N GLN A 204 5.62 -1.59 -4.09
CA GLN A 204 5.02 -0.90 -2.93
C GLN A 204 4.30 -1.87 -1.98
N LEU A 205 3.46 -2.77 -2.51
CA LEU A 205 2.74 -3.73 -1.67
C LEU A 205 3.70 -4.73 -1.01
N PHE A 206 4.70 -5.20 -1.75
CA PHE A 206 5.68 -6.15 -1.23
C PHE A 206 6.55 -5.54 -0.12
N GLU A 207 7.06 -4.32 -0.33
CA GLU A 207 7.80 -3.59 0.70
C GLU A 207 6.94 -3.30 1.94
N LYS A 208 5.67 -2.98 1.74
CA LYS A 208 4.71 -2.75 2.83
C LYS A 208 4.53 -3.98 3.72
N VAL A 209 4.35 -5.16 3.12
CA VAL A 209 4.25 -6.43 3.88
C VAL A 209 5.53 -6.71 4.66
N LYS A 210 6.70 -6.41 4.08
CA LYS A 210 7.98 -6.57 4.77
C LYS A 210 8.15 -5.62 5.96
N THR A 211 7.77 -4.35 5.80
CA THR A 211 8.15 -3.26 6.73
C THR A 211 7.11 -2.92 7.78
N THR A 212 5.85 -3.36 7.64
CA THR A 212 4.80 -3.05 8.62
C THR A 212 5.15 -3.51 10.04
N THR A 213 4.77 -2.70 11.03
CA THR A 213 5.11 -2.92 12.45
C THR A 213 4.51 -4.20 13.00
N LEU A 214 3.29 -4.56 12.57
CA LEU A 214 2.59 -5.78 12.92
C LEU A 214 1.99 -6.39 11.66
N LEU A 215 2.39 -7.62 11.34
CA LEU A 215 1.87 -8.37 10.21
C LEU A 215 1.17 -9.63 10.68
N VAL A 216 0.01 -9.92 10.10
CA VAL A 216 -0.65 -11.22 10.17
C VAL A 216 -0.56 -11.89 8.80
N LEU A 217 -0.01 -13.10 8.77
CA LEU A 217 -0.02 -14.01 7.64
C LEU A 217 -1.02 -15.13 7.91
N ASP A 218 -2.19 -15.05 7.29
CA ASP A 218 -3.27 -16.03 7.46
C ASP A 218 -3.19 -17.15 6.40
N ASP A 219 -3.50 -18.38 6.84
CA ASP A 219 -3.44 -19.62 6.06
C ASP A 219 -2.06 -19.86 5.40
N PHE A 220 -1.00 -19.67 6.18
CA PHE A 220 0.36 -19.99 5.79
C PHE A 220 0.56 -21.51 5.64
N GLY A 221 1.21 -21.93 4.56
CA GLY A 221 1.57 -23.34 4.29
C GLY A 221 0.70 -24.04 3.24
N GLU A 222 -0.57 -23.67 3.05
CA GLU A 222 -1.44 -24.34 2.05
C GLU A 222 -1.07 -24.03 0.59
N GLN A 223 -0.27 -22.99 0.37
CA GLN A 223 0.07 -22.41 -0.94
C GLN A 223 1.52 -22.69 -1.36
N ALA A 224 2.30 -23.38 -0.52
CA ALA A 224 3.74 -23.59 -0.72
C ALA A 224 4.07 -24.61 -1.83
N THR A 225 3.22 -24.74 -2.85
CA THR A 225 3.41 -25.69 -3.95
C THR A 225 4.21 -25.13 -5.12
N THR A 226 4.38 -23.81 -5.24
CA THR A 226 5.21 -23.22 -6.32
C THR A 226 6.54 -22.68 -5.79
N PRO A 227 7.67 -22.91 -6.48
CA PRO A 227 8.97 -22.36 -6.08
C PRO A 227 8.97 -20.83 -5.93
N TRP A 228 8.20 -20.14 -6.78
CA TRP A 228 8.07 -18.67 -6.71
C TRP A 228 7.37 -18.21 -5.43
N ALA A 229 6.29 -18.88 -5.01
CA ALA A 229 5.61 -18.55 -3.75
C ALA A 229 6.52 -18.76 -2.54
N GLN A 230 7.27 -19.87 -2.53
CA GLN A 230 8.25 -20.17 -1.48
C GLN A 230 9.34 -19.09 -1.42
N GLU A 231 9.90 -18.69 -2.57
CA GLU A 231 10.92 -17.64 -2.63
C GLU A 231 10.41 -16.31 -2.07
N LYS A 232 9.20 -15.89 -2.46
CA LYS A 232 8.61 -14.63 -1.99
C LYS A 232 8.28 -14.66 -0.50
N MET A 233 7.79 -15.79 0.00
CA MET A 233 7.54 -15.95 1.43
C MET A 233 8.81 -16.00 2.25
N TYR A 234 9.85 -16.66 1.75
CA TYR A 234 11.17 -16.64 2.36
C TYR A 234 11.72 -15.21 2.47
N GLN A 235 11.59 -14.39 1.43
CA GLN A 235 12.02 -12.98 1.45
C GLN A 235 11.29 -12.18 2.55
N VAL A 236 9.96 -12.34 2.66
CA VAL A 236 9.17 -11.66 3.70
C VAL A 236 9.58 -12.12 5.10
N ILE A 237 9.63 -13.44 5.32
CA ILE A 237 9.98 -14.03 6.61
C ILE A 237 11.38 -13.61 7.04
N ASN A 238 12.37 -13.78 6.16
CA ASN A 238 13.77 -13.48 6.47
C ASN A 238 13.96 -12.00 6.80
N TYR A 239 13.33 -11.09 6.03
CA TYR A 239 13.40 -9.66 6.34
C TYR A 239 12.83 -9.35 7.72
N ARG A 240 11.60 -9.82 8.01
CA ARG A 240 10.91 -9.53 9.27
C ARG A 240 11.63 -10.15 10.47
N TYR A 241 12.23 -11.33 10.28
CA TYR A 241 13.00 -12.01 11.32
C TYR A 241 14.24 -11.20 11.69
N ASN A 242 15.02 -10.78 10.68
CA ASN A 242 16.23 -9.98 10.89
C ASN A 242 15.91 -8.60 11.47
N ALA A 243 14.80 -7.99 11.05
CA ALA A 243 14.34 -6.70 11.56
C ALA A 243 13.60 -6.79 12.90
N ARG A 244 13.39 -7.99 13.45
CA ARG A 244 12.63 -8.25 14.70
C ARG A 244 11.21 -7.62 14.69
N LEU A 245 10.55 -7.67 13.54
CA LEU A 245 9.20 -7.13 13.39
C LEU A 245 8.15 -8.14 13.87
N ALA A 246 7.14 -7.63 14.59
CA ALA A 246 6.12 -8.48 15.18
C ALA A 246 5.27 -9.16 14.10
N THR A 247 5.15 -10.49 14.19
CA THR A 247 4.51 -11.28 13.13
C THR A 247 3.62 -12.36 13.72
N VAL A 248 2.36 -12.42 13.28
CA VAL A 248 1.43 -13.49 13.60
C VAL A 248 1.27 -14.36 12.37
N ILE A 249 1.37 -15.68 12.53
CA ILE A 249 1.21 -16.65 11.45
C ILE A 249 0.10 -17.62 11.84
N THR A 250 -0.87 -17.84 10.97
CA THR A 250 -1.82 -18.96 11.13
C THR A 250 -1.45 -20.06 10.14
N THR A 251 -1.43 -21.30 10.59
CA THR A 251 -1.13 -22.45 9.72
C THR A 251 -1.96 -23.67 10.09
N ARG A 252 -2.26 -24.49 9.08
CA ARG A 252 -2.93 -25.79 9.25
C ARG A 252 -1.94 -26.95 9.33
N CYS A 253 -0.71 -26.74 8.85
CA CYS A 253 0.34 -27.75 8.81
C CYS A 253 0.92 -27.97 10.21
N SER A 254 1.35 -29.21 10.47
CA SER A 254 2.25 -29.45 11.60
C SER A 254 3.60 -28.78 11.35
N LEU A 255 4.27 -28.26 12.39
CA LEU A 255 5.59 -27.65 12.25
C LEU A 255 6.60 -28.58 11.56
N ASP A 256 6.39 -29.90 11.67
CA ASP A 256 7.21 -30.94 11.03
C ASP A 256 6.98 -31.06 9.50
N GLU A 257 5.94 -30.44 8.95
CA GLU A 257 5.62 -30.43 7.51
C GLU A 257 6.08 -29.14 6.80
N ILE A 258 6.68 -28.19 7.53
CA ILE A 258 7.10 -26.86 7.01
C ILE A 258 8.60 -26.86 6.61
N GLU A 259 9.17 -28.02 6.25
CA GLU A 259 10.53 -28.09 5.66
C GLU A 259 10.60 -27.55 4.22
#